data_AF-A0AAN8FBV7-F1
#
_entry.id   AF-A0AAN8FBV7-F1
#
_cell.length_a   1.000
_cell.length_b   1.000
_cell.length_c   1.000
_cell.angle_alpha   90.00
_cell.angle_beta   90.00
_cell.angle_gamma   90.00
#
_symmetry.space_group_name_H-M   'P 1'
#
loop_
_entity.id
_entity.type
_entity.pdbx_description
1 polymer ?
#
loop_
_entity_poly.entity_id
_entity_poly.type
_entity_poly.pdbx_seq_one_letter_code
_entity_poly.pdbx_strand_id
1 'polypeptide(L)'
;MPSSCTDDQLHQLLEDYSPYKSVVDCELDVRLSNSALVMLGAMCLWLALQLFITVLDLPSSFWMSLNIKENARRALSTKRAPQNLHALHGLEFITFIWLVTAMVYNYMQPYIENVAFSYDAVSSLMTHPTNNYSYLTDGLLALSALYTTYLLYGEVATIRDIFDVVRITLLRFWPAYVFCVLFMWILFPELSAGPLWIHTDTVERCSHSWWKNIFFINNFYGVKNTCVDFGYVVSLEGLYFISLVSLIYLARTRLLLAKITAVAIMSLSISWTFYLTFMGALPPAPLLTAEPVP
;
A
#
# COMPACT_ATOMS: atom_id res chain seq x y z
N MET A 1 -14.90 3.55 -35.55
CA MET A 1 -16.37 3.68 -35.66
C MET A 1 -16.71 4.94 -36.47
N PRO A 2 -17.89 5.03 -37.11
CA PRO A 2 -18.31 6.28 -37.75
C PRO A 2 -18.43 7.35 -36.67
N SER A 3 -17.83 8.52 -36.87
CA SER A 3 -17.83 9.65 -35.94
C SER A 3 -19.20 10.31 -35.73
N SER A 4 -20.28 9.64 -36.14
CA SER A 4 -21.64 10.18 -36.28
C SER A 4 -22.70 9.41 -35.49
N CYS A 5 -22.36 8.32 -34.80
CA CYS A 5 -23.31 7.62 -33.92
C CYS A 5 -23.41 8.33 -32.57
N THR A 6 -24.63 8.48 -32.05
CA THR A 6 -24.88 8.88 -30.65
C THR A 6 -24.86 7.66 -29.71
N ASP A 7 -24.55 7.86 -28.42
CA ASP A 7 -24.50 6.78 -27.42
C ASP A 7 -25.78 5.91 -27.41
N ASP A 8 -26.95 6.54 -27.50
CA ASP A 8 -28.24 5.82 -27.51
C ASP A 8 -28.39 4.89 -28.73
N GLN A 9 -27.92 5.33 -29.90
CA GLN A 9 -27.96 4.52 -31.12
C GLN A 9 -26.99 3.34 -31.04
N LEU A 10 -25.87 3.52 -30.35
CA LEU A 10 -24.88 2.48 -30.13
C LEU A 10 -25.41 1.41 -29.17
N HIS A 11 -26.02 1.83 -28.05
CA HIS A 11 -26.67 0.93 -27.10
C HIS A 11 -27.77 0.09 -27.76
N GLN A 12 -28.64 0.70 -28.58
CA GLN A 12 -29.65 -0.05 -29.33
C GLN A 12 -29.04 -1.07 -30.30
N LEU A 13 -28.00 -0.68 -31.04
CA LEU A 13 -27.36 -1.57 -32.00
C LEU A 13 -26.65 -2.76 -31.31
N LEU A 14 -26.15 -2.57 -30.10
CA LEU A 14 -25.56 -3.64 -29.30
C LEU A 14 -26.62 -4.56 -28.70
N GLU A 15 -27.74 -4.03 -28.21
CA GLU A 15 -28.85 -4.87 -27.76
C GLU A 15 -29.41 -5.75 -28.88
N ASP A 16 -29.46 -5.23 -30.11
CA ASP A 16 -29.98 -5.96 -31.26
C ASP A 16 -29.01 -7.01 -31.83
N TYR A 17 -27.69 -6.76 -31.79
CA TYR A 17 -26.69 -7.61 -32.46
C TYR A 17 -25.74 -8.37 -31.53
N SER A 18 -25.62 -8.00 -30.26
CA SER A 18 -24.75 -8.69 -29.30
C SER A 18 -25.53 -9.78 -28.57
N PRO A 19 -25.11 -11.06 -28.66
CA PRO A 19 -25.70 -12.13 -27.86
C PRO A 19 -25.35 -12.02 -26.35
N TYR A 20 -24.51 -11.05 -25.96
CA TYR A 20 -24.06 -10.82 -24.59
C TYR A 20 -24.45 -9.42 -24.12
N LYS A 21 -24.75 -9.27 -22.82
CA LYS A 21 -24.90 -7.94 -22.19
C LYS A 21 -23.55 -7.22 -22.16
N SER A 22 -23.21 -6.56 -23.27
CA SER A 22 -22.03 -5.73 -23.41
C SER A 22 -22.38 -4.27 -23.15
N VAL A 23 -21.70 -3.65 -22.18
CA VAL A 23 -21.70 -2.20 -22.00
C VAL A 23 -20.64 -1.63 -22.94
N VAL A 24 -21.00 -0.62 -23.73
CA VAL A 24 -20.05 0.06 -24.59
C VAL A 24 -19.97 1.51 -24.16
N ASP A 25 -18.81 1.87 -23.65
CA ASP A 25 -18.45 3.24 -23.35
C ASP A 25 -17.65 3.78 -24.54
N CYS A 26 -18.02 4.96 -25.03
CA CYS A 26 -17.25 5.64 -26.07
C CYS A 26 -15.82 5.93 -25.56
N GLU A 27 -14.83 5.75 -26.43
CA GLU A 27 -13.45 6.15 -26.14
C GLU A 27 -13.40 7.67 -25.96
N LEU A 28 -13.31 8.11 -24.71
CA LEU A 28 -13.24 9.54 -24.37
C LEU A 28 -12.01 10.16 -25.04
N ASP A 29 -12.17 11.34 -25.63
CA ASP A 29 -11.03 12.17 -26.04
C ASP A 29 -10.13 12.39 -24.81
N VAL A 30 -8.95 11.74 -24.80
CA VAL A 30 -8.00 11.77 -23.68
C VAL A 30 -7.39 13.15 -23.58
N ARG A 31 -8.08 14.06 -22.89
CA ARG A 31 -7.57 15.37 -22.50
C ARG A 31 -7.22 15.30 -21.02
N LEU A 32 -5.92 15.43 -20.73
CA LEU A 32 -5.40 15.56 -19.37
C LEU A 32 -6.20 16.62 -18.60
N SER A 33 -6.75 16.22 -17.46
CA SER A 33 -7.36 17.16 -16.53
C SER A 33 -6.38 18.26 -16.08
N ASN A 34 -6.91 19.44 -15.75
CA ASN A 34 -6.11 20.54 -15.20
C ASN A 34 -5.34 20.13 -13.94
N SER A 35 -5.93 19.26 -13.10
CA SER A 35 -5.25 18.73 -11.90
C SER A 35 -4.05 17.86 -12.26
N ALA A 36 -4.17 17.04 -13.31
CA ALA A 36 -3.09 16.21 -13.83
C ALA A 36 -1.96 17.07 -14.41
N LEU A 37 -2.29 18.09 -15.19
CA LEU A 37 -1.29 19.04 -15.71
C LEU A 37 -0.53 19.77 -14.60
N VAL A 38 -1.23 20.22 -13.55
CA VAL A 38 -0.58 20.86 -12.39
C VAL A 38 0.35 19.88 -11.67
N MET A 39 -0.09 18.64 -11.45
CA MET A 39 0.73 17.63 -10.78
C MET A 39 1.96 17.24 -11.62
N LEU A 40 1.80 17.03 -12.92
CA LEU A 40 2.92 16.77 -13.84
C LEU A 40 3.89 17.96 -13.89
N GLY A 41 3.37 19.18 -13.97
CA GLY A 41 4.18 20.41 -13.90
C GLY A 41 5.00 20.50 -12.61
N ALA A 42 4.38 20.20 -11.46
CA ALA A 42 5.06 20.16 -10.17
C ALA A 42 6.15 19.07 -10.12
N MET A 43 5.88 17.87 -10.66
CA MET A 43 6.86 16.79 -10.75
C MET A 43 8.05 17.16 -11.65
N CYS A 44 7.79 17.75 -12.82
CA CYS A 44 8.83 18.21 -13.73
C CYS A 44 9.68 19.32 -13.09
N LEU A 45 9.06 20.28 -12.42
CA LEU A 45 9.77 21.33 -11.68
C LEU A 45 10.65 20.75 -10.58
N TRP A 46 10.12 19.80 -9.80
CA TRP A 46 10.86 19.13 -8.75
C TRP A 46 12.07 18.35 -9.28
N LEU A 47 11.89 17.58 -10.36
CA LEU A 47 12.99 16.85 -11.00
C LEU A 47 14.02 17.80 -11.60
N ALA A 48 13.59 18.88 -12.25
CA ALA A 48 14.50 19.90 -12.79
C ALA A 48 15.33 20.56 -11.68
N LEU A 49 14.72 20.85 -10.52
CA LEU A 49 15.42 21.38 -9.35
C LEU A 49 16.49 20.39 -8.84
N GLN A 50 16.14 19.10 -8.70
CA GLN A 50 17.10 18.07 -8.27
C GLN A 50 18.26 17.91 -9.26
N LEU A 51 17.98 17.89 -10.57
CA LEU A 51 18.99 17.81 -11.61
C LEU A 51 19.92 19.04 -11.57
N PHE A 52 19.34 20.24 -11.46
CA PHE A 52 20.10 21.49 -11.36
C PHE A 52 21.06 21.49 -10.17
N ILE A 53 20.58 21.10 -8.98
CA ILE A 53 21.41 21.02 -7.77
C ILE A 53 22.49 19.95 -7.91
N THR A 54 22.18 18.82 -8.53
CA THR A 54 23.14 17.73 -8.75
C THR A 54 24.27 18.16 -9.69
N VAL A 55 23.99 19.02 -10.68
CA VAL A 55 24.99 19.56 -11.61
C VAL A 55 25.86 20.63 -10.94
N LEU A 56 25.27 21.50 -10.11
CA LEU A 56 26.00 22.59 -9.45
C LEU A 56 26.76 22.19 -8.18
N ASP A 57 26.46 21.01 -7.61
CA ASP A 57 27.09 20.45 -6.41
C ASP A 57 27.18 21.45 -5.23
N LEU A 58 26.05 22.09 -4.92
CA LEU A 58 25.97 23.14 -3.90
C LEU A 58 26.22 22.57 -2.48
N PRO A 59 27.11 23.17 -1.66
CA PRO A 59 27.60 22.56 -0.42
C PRO A 59 26.69 22.68 0.81
N SER A 60 25.52 23.33 0.71
CA SER A 60 24.64 23.50 1.87
C SER A 60 23.94 22.18 2.26
N SER A 61 23.70 21.96 3.55
CA SER A 61 23.00 20.77 4.06
C SER A 61 21.61 20.59 3.42
N PHE A 62 20.90 21.70 3.19
CA PHE A 62 19.61 21.71 2.53
C PHE A 62 19.73 21.26 1.06
N TRP A 63 20.67 21.82 0.29
CA TRP A 63 20.83 21.47 -1.12
C TRP A 63 21.35 20.03 -1.30
N MET A 64 22.22 19.55 -0.41
CA MET A 64 22.67 18.15 -0.43
C MET A 64 21.52 17.15 -0.27
N SER A 65 20.44 17.51 0.42
CA SER A 65 19.26 16.65 0.54
C SER A 65 18.55 16.41 -0.80
N LEU A 66 18.76 17.30 -1.78
CA LEU A 66 18.19 17.22 -3.14
C LEU A 66 19.18 16.69 -4.19
N ASN A 67 20.43 16.42 -3.80
CA ASN A 67 21.48 15.96 -4.70
C ASN A 67 21.31 14.46 -4.99
N ILE A 68 20.98 14.11 -6.23
CA ILE A 68 20.69 12.74 -6.65
C ILE A 68 21.93 11.86 -6.52
N LYS A 69 23.11 12.36 -6.90
CA LYS A 69 24.36 11.59 -6.89
C LYS A 69 24.76 11.15 -5.48
N GLU A 70 24.73 12.08 -4.52
CA GLU A 70 25.10 11.78 -3.14
C GLU A 70 24.05 10.92 -2.45
N ASN A 71 22.75 11.20 -2.65
CA ASN A 71 21.67 10.37 -2.12
C ASN A 71 21.70 8.95 -2.71
N ALA A 72 21.92 8.80 -4.02
CA ALA A 72 22.04 7.49 -4.66
C ALA A 72 23.26 6.72 -4.14
N ARG A 73 24.41 7.38 -3.97
CA ARG A 73 25.60 6.76 -3.36
C ARG A 73 25.31 6.27 -1.93
N ARG A 74 24.59 7.04 -1.13
CA ARG A 74 24.20 6.65 0.24
C ARG A 74 23.19 5.50 0.23
N ALA A 75 22.17 5.56 -0.63
CA ALA A 75 21.14 4.54 -0.74
C ALA A 75 21.69 3.19 -1.24
N LEU A 76 22.65 3.22 -2.19
CA LEU A 76 23.28 2.03 -2.76
C LEU A 76 24.55 1.59 -1.99
N SER A 77 24.86 2.23 -0.87
CA SER A 77 26.02 1.87 -0.05
C SER A 77 25.81 0.53 0.64
N THR A 78 26.74 -0.41 0.44
CA THR A 78 26.75 -1.73 1.09
C THR A 78 27.49 -1.76 2.43
N LYS A 79 27.94 -0.59 2.92
CA LYS A 79 28.64 -0.48 4.20
C LYS A 79 27.72 -0.90 5.36
N ARG A 80 28.25 -1.76 6.23
CA ARG A 80 27.50 -2.29 7.39
C ARG A 80 27.78 -1.44 8.63
N ALA A 81 26.75 -0.74 9.12
CA ALA A 81 26.80 -0.11 10.44
C ALA A 81 26.64 -1.19 11.54
N PRO A 82 27.46 -1.18 12.60
CA PRO A 82 27.44 -2.20 13.64
C PRO A 82 26.17 -2.19 14.51
N GLN A 83 25.43 -1.07 14.54
CA GLN A 83 24.21 -0.90 15.33
C GLN A 83 22.96 -1.50 14.67
N ASN A 84 23.04 -1.91 13.39
CA ASN A 84 21.90 -2.43 12.65
C ASN A 84 21.84 -3.96 12.70
N LEU A 85 20.63 -4.49 12.87
CA LEU A 85 20.35 -5.93 12.79
C LEU A 85 20.30 -6.38 11.33
N HIS A 86 21.46 -6.54 10.68
CA HIS A 86 21.54 -6.86 9.24
C HIS A 86 20.80 -8.14 8.84
N ALA A 87 20.82 -9.18 9.69
CA ALA A 87 20.08 -10.42 9.42
C ALA A 87 18.56 -10.18 9.35
N LEU A 88 18.05 -9.26 10.18
CA LEU A 88 16.65 -8.88 10.20
C LEU A 88 16.25 -8.16 8.91
N HIS A 89 17.06 -7.20 8.46
CA HIS A 89 16.86 -6.53 7.18
C HIS A 89 16.93 -7.48 5.98
N GLY A 90 17.80 -8.50 6.04
CA GLY A 90 17.85 -9.55 5.03
C GLY A 90 16.55 -10.36 4.97
N LEU A 91 15.97 -10.68 6.13
CA LEU A 91 14.68 -11.38 6.22
C LEU A 91 13.51 -10.50 5.74
N GLU A 92 13.50 -9.21 6.11
CA GLU A 92 12.53 -8.23 5.59
C GLU A 92 12.61 -8.15 4.07
N PHE A 93 13.80 -8.04 3.50
CA PHE A 93 14.01 -7.96 2.06
C PHE A 93 13.45 -9.19 1.33
N ILE A 94 13.76 -10.40 1.80
CA ILE A 94 13.24 -11.64 1.21
C ILE A 94 11.71 -11.69 1.31
N THR A 95 11.15 -11.34 2.46
CA THR A 95 9.70 -11.31 2.68
C THR A 95 9.01 -10.28 1.78
N PHE A 96 9.62 -9.10 1.57
CA PHE A 96 9.13 -8.07 0.66
C PHE A 96 9.12 -8.53 -0.80
N ILE A 97 10.14 -9.26 -1.26
CA ILE A 97 10.14 -9.82 -2.62
C ILE A 97 8.91 -10.71 -2.83
N TRP A 98 8.65 -11.61 -1.89
CA TRP A 98 7.48 -12.50 -1.97
C TRP A 98 6.16 -11.73 -1.88
N LEU A 99 6.08 -10.73 -0.99
CA LEU A 99 4.88 -9.89 -0.85
C LEU A 99 4.57 -9.16 -2.16
N VAL A 100 5.55 -8.47 -2.73
CA VAL A 100 5.37 -7.73 -4.00
C VAL A 100 4.98 -8.69 -5.12
N THR A 101 5.66 -9.84 -5.23
CA THR A 101 5.34 -10.85 -6.23
C THR A 101 3.89 -11.34 -6.09
N ALA A 102 3.45 -11.61 -4.85
CA ALA A 102 2.10 -12.07 -4.57
C ALA A 102 1.03 -11.00 -4.87
N MET A 103 1.26 -9.75 -4.47
CA MET A 103 0.32 -8.66 -4.75
C MET A 103 0.21 -8.39 -6.25
N VAL A 104 1.32 -8.38 -6.98
CA VAL A 104 1.33 -8.23 -8.44
C VAL A 104 0.62 -9.40 -9.11
N TYR A 105 0.87 -10.64 -8.65
CA TYR A 105 0.18 -11.82 -9.16
C TYR A 105 -1.34 -11.71 -8.99
N ASN A 106 -1.82 -11.33 -7.79
CA ASN A 106 -3.25 -11.14 -7.52
C ASN A 106 -3.84 -9.99 -8.35
N TYR A 107 -3.13 -8.88 -8.47
CA TYR A 107 -3.58 -7.73 -9.27
C TYR A 107 -3.67 -8.05 -10.76
N MET A 108 -2.83 -8.96 -11.26
CA MET A 108 -2.80 -9.36 -12.67
C MET A 108 -3.81 -10.47 -13.04
N GLN A 109 -4.47 -11.10 -12.06
CA GLN A 109 -5.40 -12.23 -12.33
C GLN A 109 -6.45 -11.96 -13.41
N PRO A 110 -7.12 -10.79 -13.47
CA PRO A 110 -8.11 -10.51 -14.50
C PRO A 110 -7.55 -10.52 -15.94
N TYR A 111 -6.23 -10.41 -16.08
CA TYR A 111 -5.53 -10.36 -17.37
C TYR A 111 -4.94 -11.72 -17.79
N ILE A 112 -5.07 -12.76 -16.94
CA ILE A 112 -4.56 -14.09 -17.24
C ILE A 112 -5.58 -14.85 -18.10
N GLU A 113 -5.15 -15.37 -19.27
CA GLU A 113 -6.00 -16.11 -20.21
C GLU A 113 -6.74 -17.30 -19.55
N ASN A 114 -6.08 -17.97 -18.61
CA ASN A 114 -6.65 -19.07 -17.82
C ASN A 114 -6.57 -18.77 -16.32
N VAL A 115 -7.45 -17.91 -15.83
CA VAL A 115 -7.55 -17.60 -14.39
C VAL A 115 -7.91 -18.82 -13.54
N ALA A 116 -8.58 -19.84 -14.11
CA ALA A 116 -8.97 -21.05 -13.39
C ALA A 116 -7.78 -21.80 -12.79
N PHE A 117 -6.62 -21.74 -13.47
CA PHE A 117 -5.37 -22.26 -12.93
C PHE A 117 -5.03 -21.69 -11.54
N SER A 118 -5.33 -20.41 -11.29
CA SER A 118 -5.07 -19.77 -10.00
C SER A 118 -5.92 -20.35 -8.87
N TYR A 119 -7.18 -20.70 -9.17
CA TYR A 119 -8.09 -21.32 -8.21
C TYR A 119 -7.70 -22.77 -7.92
N ASP A 120 -7.35 -23.55 -8.95
CA ASP A 120 -6.90 -24.94 -8.77
C ASP A 120 -5.58 -25.02 -8.01
N ALA A 121 -4.70 -24.04 -8.25
CA ALA A 121 -3.41 -23.94 -7.58
C ALA A 121 -3.50 -23.59 -6.10
N VAL A 122 -4.67 -23.24 -5.54
CA VAL A 122 -4.83 -22.94 -4.10
C VAL A 122 -4.45 -24.13 -3.21
N SER A 123 -4.62 -25.36 -3.71
CA SER A 123 -4.26 -26.57 -2.99
C SER A 123 -2.74 -26.86 -2.95
N SER A 124 -1.96 -26.19 -3.80
CA SER A 124 -0.52 -26.44 -3.93
C SER A 124 0.28 -25.65 -2.90
N LEU A 125 1.07 -26.36 -2.08
CA LEU A 125 1.91 -25.72 -1.07
C LEU A 125 2.90 -24.71 -1.66
N MET A 126 3.37 -24.94 -2.89
CA MET A 126 4.36 -24.08 -3.55
C MET A 126 3.81 -22.70 -3.95
N THR A 127 2.50 -22.58 -4.14
CA THR A 127 1.83 -21.34 -4.56
C THR A 127 1.22 -20.59 -3.38
N HIS A 128 1.30 -21.11 -2.16
CA HIS A 128 0.82 -20.42 -0.96
C HIS A 128 1.45 -19.03 -0.73
N PRO A 129 2.75 -18.78 -1.02
CA PRO A 129 3.33 -17.43 -0.99
C PRO A 129 2.61 -16.41 -1.84
N THR A 130 2.07 -16.82 -2.98
CA THR A 130 1.35 -15.93 -3.89
C THR A 130 -0.15 -15.88 -3.60
N ASN A 131 -0.75 -16.99 -3.15
CA ASN A 131 -2.19 -17.11 -2.96
C ASN A 131 -2.70 -16.44 -1.67
N ASN A 132 -1.90 -16.45 -0.60
CA ASN A 132 -2.26 -15.79 0.66
C ASN A 132 -1.10 -14.94 1.15
N TYR A 133 -0.98 -13.69 0.69
CA TYR A 133 0.12 -12.81 1.11
C TYR A 133 -0.10 -12.14 2.49
N SER A 134 -1.23 -12.38 3.15
CA SER A 134 -1.54 -11.77 4.45
C SER A 134 -0.52 -12.19 5.52
N TYR A 135 -0.06 -13.44 5.52
CA TYR A 135 0.95 -13.88 6.49
C TYR A 135 2.33 -13.24 6.23
N LEU A 136 2.65 -12.88 4.98
CA LEU A 136 3.87 -12.13 4.66
C LEU A 136 3.77 -10.72 5.23
N THR A 137 2.58 -10.12 5.18
CA THR A 137 2.29 -8.83 5.81
C THR A 137 2.47 -8.90 7.32
N ASP A 138 1.88 -9.91 7.98
CA ASP A 138 2.00 -10.11 9.42
C ASP A 138 3.46 -10.33 9.84
N GLY A 139 4.21 -11.13 9.08
CA GLY A 139 5.64 -11.33 9.26
C GLY A 139 6.42 -10.02 9.18
N LEU A 140 6.20 -9.22 8.15
CA LEU A 140 6.88 -7.92 7.98
C LEU A 140 6.56 -6.95 9.13
N LEU A 141 5.28 -6.88 9.56
CA LEU A 141 4.89 -6.05 10.71
C LEU A 141 5.58 -6.52 11.99
N ALA A 142 5.72 -7.83 12.21
CA ALA A 142 6.42 -8.38 13.36
C ALA A 142 7.93 -8.08 13.35
N LEU A 143 8.58 -8.19 12.19
CA LEU A 143 10.00 -7.86 12.02
C LEU A 143 10.25 -6.37 12.22
N SER A 144 9.40 -5.52 11.63
CA SER A 144 9.44 -4.06 11.81
C SER A 144 9.24 -3.68 13.29
N ALA A 145 8.30 -4.33 13.99
CA ALA A 145 8.07 -4.10 15.40
C ALA A 145 9.27 -4.53 16.28
N LEU A 146 9.90 -5.67 15.96
CA LEU A 146 11.11 -6.13 16.64
C LEU A 146 12.27 -5.15 16.45
N TYR A 147 12.51 -4.71 15.21
CA TYR A 147 13.57 -3.76 14.88
C TYR A 147 13.34 -2.41 15.60
N THR A 148 12.13 -1.89 15.51
CA THR A 148 11.73 -0.62 16.14
C THR A 148 11.88 -0.70 17.66
N THR A 149 11.48 -1.81 18.26
CA THR A 149 11.67 -2.04 19.70
C THR A 149 13.14 -2.06 20.08
N TYR A 150 13.98 -2.78 19.34
CA TYR A 150 15.41 -2.85 19.61
C TYR A 150 16.08 -1.47 19.60
N LEU A 151 15.74 -0.62 18.63
CA LEU A 151 16.30 0.72 18.52
C LEU A 151 15.75 1.69 19.59
N LEU A 152 14.46 1.64 19.88
CA LEU A 152 13.79 2.66 20.70
C LEU A 152 13.72 2.34 22.20
N TYR A 153 13.98 1.09 22.62
CA TYR A 153 13.84 0.67 24.02
C TYR A 153 14.69 1.49 25.01
N GLY A 154 15.82 2.03 24.56
CA GLY A 154 16.70 2.91 25.36
C GLY A 154 16.45 4.42 25.16
N GLU A 155 15.84 4.81 24.03
CA GLU A 155 15.73 6.21 23.59
C GLU A 155 14.42 6.87 24.04
N VAL A 156 13.35 6.09 24.22
CA VAL A 156 12.03 6.62 24.60
C VAL A 156 11.86 6.59 26.11
N ALA A 157 12.25 7.68 26.79
CA ALA A 157 12.20 7.80 28.24
C ALA A 157 11.00 8.62 28.76
N THR A 158 10.50 9.54 27.94
CA THR A 158 9.45 10.48 28.30
C THR A 158 8.32 10.47 27.26
N ILE A 159 7.15 11.00 27.65
CA ILE A 159 6.02 11.19 26.73
C ILE A 159 6.42 12.13 25.58
N ARG A 160 7.31 13.09 25.83
CA ARG A 160 7.81 13.99 24.79
C ARG A 160 8.61 13.22 23.72
N ASP A 161 9.41 12.24 24.13
CA ASP A 161 10.17 11.40 23.20
C ASP A 161 9.24 10.57 22.30
N ILE A 162 8.09 10.12 22.82
CA ILE A 162 7.05 9.45 22.01
C ILE A 162 6.57 10.40 20.91
N PHE A 163 6.20 11.63 21.26
CA PHE A 163 5.73 12.61 20.29
C PHE A 163 6.81 12.99 19.27
N ASP A 164 8.05 13.16 19.70
CA ASP A 164 9.16 13.50 18.80
C ASP A 164 9.47 12.34 17.83
N VAL A 165 9.51 11.09 18.31
CA VAL A 165 9.70 9.90 17.46
C VAL A 165 8.57 9.74 16.45
N VAL A 166 7.30 9.86 16.89
CA VAL A 166 6.15 9.78 15.98
C VAL A 166 6.18 10.91 14.96
N ARG A 167 6.47 12.15 15.38
CA ARG A 167 6.56 13.30 14.48
C ARG A 167 7.64 13.10 13.42
N ILE A 168 8.85 12.70 13.81
CA ILE A 168 9.98 12.52 12.89
C ILE A 168 9.68 11.40 11.89
N THR A 169 9.16 10.27 12.37
CA THR A 169 8.78 9.14 11.50
C THR A 169 7.70 9.53 10.51
N LEU A 170 6.65 10.24 10.98
CA LEU A 170 5.55 10.69 10.14
C LEU A 170 6.03 11.69 9.09
N LEU A 171 6.80 12.72 9.47
CA LEU A 171 7.33 13.71 8.52
C LEU A 171 8.28 13.10 7.48
N ARG A 172 8.97 12.01 7.81
CA ARG A 172 9.86 11.31 6.88
C ARG A 172 9.11 10.51 5.82
N PHE A 173 8.06 9.80 6.21
CA PHE A 173 7.36 8.84 5.34
C PHE A 173 6.11 9.44 4.67
N TRP A 174 5.33 10.22 5.41
CA TRP A 174 4.01 10.68 5.00
C TRP A 174 4.00 11.45 3.68
N PRO A 175 4.96 12.37 3.36
CA PRO A 175 4.95 13.08 2.09
C PRO A 175 5.02 12.15 0.87
N ALA A 176 5.82 11.08 0.95
CA ALA A 176 5.95 10.12 -0.13
C ALA A 176 4.66 9.30 -0.31
N TYR A 177 4.02 8.90 0.80
CA TYR A 177 2.75 8.17 0.73
C TYR A 177 1.60 9.03 0.21
N VAL A 178 1.51 10.30 0.63
CA VAL A 178 0.55 11.27 0.09
C VAL A 178 0.73 11.41 -1.42
N PHE A 179 1.98 11.50 -1.90
CA PHE A 179 2.24 11.51 -3.34
C PHE A 179 1.70 10.25 -4.05
N CYS A 180 1.91 9.05 -3.51
CA CYS A 180 1.35 7.82 -4.09
C CYS A 180 -0.18 7.84 -4.15
N VAL A 181 -0.85 8.33 -3.10
CA VAL A 181 -2.32 8.44 -3.08
C VAL A 181 -2.80 9.46 -4.11
N LEU A 182 -2.16 10.64 -4.17
CA LEU A 182 -2.50 11.67 -5.16
C LEU A 182 -2.21 11.19 -6.59
N PHE A 183 -1.17 10.39 -6.80
CA PHE A 183 -0.89 9.76 -8.08
C PHE A 183 -2.04 8.84 -8.50
N MET A 184 -2.50 7.97 -7.60
CA MET A 184 -3.63 7.07 -7.86
C MET A 184 -4.95 7.80 -8.11
N TRP A 185 -5.13 8.97 -7.49
CA TRP A 185 -6.35 9.77 -7.68
C TRP A 185 -6.31 10.65 -8.94
N ILE A 186 -5.18 11.30 -9.21
CA ILE A 186 -5.10 12.39 -10.21
C ILE A 186 -4.47 11.92 -11.52
N LEU A 187 -3.37 11.15 -11.48
CA LEU A 187 -2.62 10.79 -12.68
C LEU A 187 -3.01 9.44 -13.23
N PHE A 188 -3.24 8.45 -12.36
CA PHE A 188 -3.58 7.09 -12.77
C PHE A 188 -4.76 7.00 -13.74
N PRO A 189 -5.87 7.76 -13.58
CA PRO A 189 -6.98 7.74 -14.54
C PRO A 189 -6.60 8.22 -15.95
N GLU A 190 -5.54 9.03 -16.06
CA GLU A 190 -5.12 9.71 -17.29
C GLU A 190 -3.99 8.96 -18.04
N LEU A 191 -3.43 7.90 -17.44
CA LEU A 191 -2.28 7.19 -18.00
C LEU A 191 -2.62 6.35 -19.22
N SER A 192 -3.85 5.85 -19.28
CA SER A 192 -4.29 4.96 -20.35
C SER A 192 -5.81 5.03 -20.49
N ALA A 193 -6.27 4.80 -21.72
CA ALA A 193 -7.67 4.54 -22.05
C ALA A 193 -7.72 3.33 -22.98
N GLY A 194 -8.87 2.67 -23.07
CA GLY A 194 -9.11 1.59 -24.02
C GLY A 194 -9.87 0.41 -23.44
N PRO A 195 -10.28 -0.55 -24.30
CA PRO A 195 -11.16 -1.65 -23.92
C PRO A 195 -10.54 -2.64 -22.92
N LEU A 196 -9.20 -2.70 -22.83
CA LEU A 196 -8.49 -3.51 -21.84
C LEU A 196 -8.20 -2.75 -20.53
N TRP A 197 -8.52 -1.46 -20.45
CA TRP A 197 -8.30 -0.64 -19.26
C TRP A 197 -9.43 -0.82 -18.24
N ILE A 198 -9.46 -1.98 -17.58
CA ILE A 198 -10.52 -2.41 -16.66
C ILE A 198 -10.40 -1.83 -15.24
N HIS A 199 -9.84 -0.62 -15.11
CA HIS A 199 -9.57 0.00 -13.80
C HIS A 199 -10.55 1.13 -13.43
N THR A 200 -11.66 1.23 -14.14
CA THR A 200 -12.73 2.23 -13.90
C THR A 200 -13.23 2.18 -12.45
N ASP A 201 -13.49 0.98 -11.92
CA ASP A 201 -13.91 0.79 -10.52
C ASP A 201 -12.87 1.33 -9.52
N THR A 202 -11.58 1.10 -9.78
CA THR A 202 -10.48 1.60 -8.92
C THR A 202 -10.42 3.12 -8.94
N VAL A 203 -10.54 3.71 -10.14
CA VAL A 203 -10.56 5.16 -10.34
C VAL A 203 -11.75 5.80 -9.62
N GLU A 204 -12.95 5.26 -9.80
CA GLU A 204 -14.18 5.77 -9.20
C GLU A 204 -14.11 5.71 -7.66
N ARG A 205 -13.75 4.54 -7.10
CA ARG A 205 -13.60 4.37 -5.65
C ARG A 205 -12.56 5.33 -5.06
N CYS A 206 -11.42 5.50 -5.76
CA CYS A 206 -10.37 6.38 -5.28
C CYS A 206 -10.83 7.85 -5.26
N SER A 207 -11.61 8.29 -6.26
CA SER A 207 -12.10 9.67 -6.36
C SER A 207 -12.87 10.14 -5.11
N HIS A 208 -13.61 9.23 -4.46
CA HIS A 208 -14.39 9.53 -3.25
C HIS A 208 -13.66 9.19 -1.94
N SER A 209 -12.58 8.40 -2.00
CA SER A 209 -11.98 7.76 -0.81
C SER A 209 -10.50 8.06 -0.59
N TRP A 210 -9.83 8.82 -1.47
CA TRP A 210 -8.40 9.13 -1.37
C TRP A 210 -7.96 9.67 0.00
N TRP A 211 -8.76 10.55 0.60
CA TRP A 211 -8.43 11.18 1.88
C TRP A 211 -8.34 10.17 3.04
N LYS A 212 -9.10 9.08 2.98
CA LYS A 212 -9.08 8.02 4.01
C LYS A 212 -7.70 7.35 4.10
N ASN A 213 -7.05 7.15 2.94
CA ASN A 213 -5.70 6.62 2.87
C ASN A 213 -4.67 7.61 3.45
N ILE A 214 -4.78 8.92 3.14
CA ILE A 214 -3.87 9.96 3.65
C ILE A 214 -3.87 10.05 5.19
N PHE A 215 -5.03 9.84 5.80
CA PHE A 215 -5.19 9.85 7.26
C PHE A 215 -4.98 8.48 7.93
N PHE A 216 -4.60 7.46 7.17
CA PHE A 216 -4.39 6.09 7.65
C PHE A 216 -5.64 5.43 8.27
N ILE A 217 -6.84 5.86 7.86
CA ILE A 217 -8.13 5.36 8.40
C ILE A 217 -8.88 4.46 7.42
N ASN A 218 -8.32 4.17 6.25
CA ASN A 218 -8.96 3.33 5.23
C ASN A 218 -9.30 1.92 5.74
N ASN A 219 -8.59 1.40 6.75
CA ASN A 219 -8.85 0.09 7.35
C ASN A 219 -10.18 -0.01 8.12
N PHE A 220 -10.80 1.13 8.44
CA PHE A 220 -12.12 1.16 9.07
C PHE A 220 -13.27 1.10 8.06
N TYR A 221 -12.97 1.03 6.76
CA TYR A 221 -13.93 1.01 5.68
C TYR A 221 -13.78 -0.28 4.85
N GLY A 222 -14.88 -0.69 4.20
CA GLY A 222 -14.84 -1.83 3.28
C GLY A 222 -13.99 -1.57 2.04
N VAL A 223 -13.59 -2.64 1.33
CA VAL A 223 -12.70 -2.58 0.15
C VAL A 223 -13.21 -1.60 -0.91
N LYS A 224 -14.52 -1.52 -1.16
CA LYS A 224 -15.10 -0.57 -2.13
C LYS A 224 -14.99 0.91 -1.71
N ASN A 225 -14.56 1.19 -0.49
CA ASN A 225 -14.50 2.53 0.10
C ASN A 225 -13.06 2.96 0.41
N THR A 226 -12.08 2.42 -0.32
CA THR A 226 -10.65 2.74 -0.23
C THR A 226 -10.09 3.13 -1.60
N CYS A 227 -8.97 3.88 -1.63
CA CYS A 227 -8.32 4.29 -2.87
C CYS A 227 -7.16 3.36 -3.27
N VAL A 228 -6.17 3.20 -2.38
CA VAL A 228 -4.94 2.44 -2.69
C VAL A 228 -5.02 1.07 -2.03
N ASP A 229 -4.97 0.01 -2.84
CA ASP A 229 -5.14 -1.36 -2.36
C ASP A 229 -4.03 -1.76 -1.37
N PHE A 230 -2.75 -1.51 -1.66
CA PHE A 230 -1.65 -1.75 -0.69
C PHE A 230 -1.69 -0.80 0.52
N GLY A 231 -2.53 0.23 0.47
CA GLY A 231 -2.65 1.23 1.54
C GLY A 231 -3.15 0.66 2.86
N TYR A 232 -3.75 -0.55 2.88
CA TYR A 232 -4.13 -1.18 4.14
C TYR A 232 -2.91 -1.51 5.02
N VAL A 233 -1.82 -2.00 4.42
CA VAL A 233 -0.57 -2.34 5.12
C VAL A 233 0.05 -1.09 5.71
N VAL A 234 0.12 -0.03 4.90
CA VAL A 234 0.69 1.27 5.30
C VAL A 234 -0.09 1.85 6.49
N SER A 235 -1.42 1.74 6.47
CA SER A 235 -2.28 2.19 7.57
C SER A 235 -2.17 1.33 8.82
N LEU A 236 -2.01 0.01 8.68
CA LEU A 236 -1.71 -0.86 9.81
C LEU A 236 -0.37 -0.49 10.46
N GLU A 237 0.68 -0.30 9.66
CA GLU A 237 2.01 0.07 10.15
C GLU A 237 1.96 1.40 10.91
N GLY A 238 1.31 2.43 10.36
CA GLY A 238 1.17 3.73 11.02
C GLY A 238 0.40 3.67 12.35
N LEU A 239 -0.74 2.96 12.38
CA LEU A 239 -1.56 2.81 13.58
C LEU A 239 -0.82 1.98 14.65
N TYR A 240 -0.23 0.85 14.26
CA TYR A 240 0.52 -0.02 15.18
C TYR A 240 1.82 0.60 15.65
N PHE A 241 2.46 1.48 14.87
CA PHE A 241 3.65 2.22 15.30
C PHE A 241 3.35 3.05 16.57
N ILE A 242 2.22 3.76 16.60
CA ILE A 242 1.82 4.57 17.77
C ILE A 242 1.59 3.67 18.99
N SER A 243 0.88 2.55 18.81
CA SER A 243 0.66 1.58 19.88
C SER A 243 1.96 0.95 20.37
N LEU A 244 2.88 0.63 19.47
CA LEU A 244 4.18 0.03 19.76
C LEU A 244 5.07 0.98 20.57
N VAL A 245 5.22 2.24 20.14
CA VAL A 245 6.04 3.22 20.89
C VAL A 245 5.46 3.47 22.28
N SER A 246 4.13 3.47 22.41
CA SER A 246 3.45 3.57 23.70
C SER A 246 3.74 2.36 24.61
N LEU A 247 3.72 1.15 24.04
CA LEU A 247 4.09 -0.08 24.75
C LEU A 247 5.58 -0.11 25.13
N ILE A 248 6.47 0.42 24.30
CA ILE A 248 7.91 0.54 24.59
C ILE A 248 8.13 1.46 25.79
N TYR A 249 7.49 2.63 25.81
CA TYR A 249 7.51 3.54 26.96
C TYR A 249 6.96 2.87 28.24
N LEU A 250 5.85 2.14 28.12
CA LEU A 250 5.28 1.39 29.24
C LEU A 250 6.22 0.27 29.71
N ALA A 251 6.89 -0.43 28.80
CA ALA A 251 7.83 -1.50 29.13
C ALA A 251 9.06 -0.96 29.87
N ARG A 252 9.50 0.26 29.50
CA ARG A 252 10.61 0.95 30.16
C ARG A 252 10.31 1.29 31.60
N THR A 253 9.09 1.77 31.89
CA THR A 253 8.68 2.20 33.24
C THR A 253 8.16 1.03 34.09
N ARG A 254 7.38 0.13 33.49
CA ARG A 254 6.69 -0.99 34.15
C ARG A 254 6.61 -2.21 33.24
N LEU A 255 7.74 -2.91 33.07
CA LEU A 255 7.85 -4.09 32.20
C LEU A 255 6.76 -5.15 32.43
N LEU A 256 6.42 -5.43 33.69
CA LEU A 256 5.37 -6.40 34.01
C LEU A 256 4.00 -5.97 33.47
N LEU A 257 3.66 -4.68 33.60
CA LEU A 257 2.40 -4.13 33.10
C LEU A 257 2.38 -4.14 31.57
N ALA A 258 3.50 -3.82 30.91
CA ALA A 258 3.61 -3.93 29.46
C ALA A 258 3.42 -5.37 28.96
N LYS A 259 3.99 -6.37 29.65
CA LYS A 259 3.78 -7.79 29.33
C LYS A 259 2.31 -8.20 29.50
N ILE A 260 1.69 -7.83 30.61
CA ILE A 260 0.27 -8.14 30.89
C ILE A 260 -0.62 -7.50 29.82
N THR A 261 -0.41 -6.22 29.50
CA THR A 261 -1.20 -5.51 28.48
C THR A 261 -1.01 -6.14 27.09
N ALA A 262 0.21 -6.47 26.68
CA ALA A 262 0.47 -7.13 25.41
C ALA A 262 -0.22 -8.51 25.32
N VAL A 263 -0.09 -9.35 26.35
CA VAL A 263 -0.73 -10.68 26.39
C VAL A 263 -2.25 -10.57 26.40
N ALA A 264 -2.81 -9.59 27.13
CA ALA A 264 -4.25 -9.36 27.18
C ALA A 264 -4.79 -8.92 25.80
N ILE A 265 -4.12 -7.96 25.14
CA ILE A 265 -4.51 -7.49 23.80
C ILE A 265 -4.43 -8.62 22.78
N MET A 266 -3.33 -9.40 22.78
CA MET A 266 -3.18 -10.55 21.89
C MET A 266 -4.27 -11.58 22.12
N SER A 267 -4.51 -11.97 23.38
CA SER A 267 -5.55 -12.96 23.74
C SER A 267 -6.94 -12.49 23.32
N LEU A 268 -7.26 -11.22 23.57
CA LEU A 268 -8.54 -10.62 23.18
C LEU A 268 -8.70 -10.60 21.66
N SER A 269 -7.66 -10.20 20.92
CA SER A 269 -7.68 -10.17 19.46
C SER A 269 -7.88 -11.57 18.87
N ILE A 270 -7.12 -12.57 19.32
CA ILE A 270 -7.26 -13.96 18.87
C ILE A 270 -8.67 -14.49 19.16
N SER A 271 -9.17 -14.23 20.38
CA SER A 271 -10.50 -14.70 20.79
C SER A 271 -11.62 -14.04 19.99
N TRP A 272 -11.49 -12.74 19.73
CA TRP A 272 -12.45 -11.98 18.94
C TRP A 272 -12.49 -12.44 17.48
N THR A 273 -11.32 -12.59 16.85
CA THR A 273 -11.24 -13.10 15.48
C THR A 273 -11.81 -14.51 15.40
N PHE A 274 -11.46 -15.40 16.34
CA PHE A 274 -12.04 -16.74 16.41
C PHE A 274 -13.56 -16.72 16.52
N TYR A 275 -14.11 -15.88 17.41
CA TYR A 275 -15.55 -15.73 17.58
C TYR A 275 -16.25 -15.30 16.28
N LEU A 276 -15.72 -14.29 15.59
CA LEU A 276 -16.27 -13.82 14.33
C LEU A 276 -16.19 -14.88 13.23
N THR A 277 -15.05 -15.55 13.09
CA THR A 277 -14.87 -16.62 12.08
C THR A 277 -15.81 -17.79 12.35
N PHE A 278 -15.94 -18.20 13.62
CA PHE A 278 -16.81 -19.31 14.00
C PHE A 278 -18.29 -18.99 13.78
N MET A 279 -18.75 -17.82 14.22
CA MET A 279 -20.15 -17.42 14.06
C MET A 279 -20.53 -17.12 12.61
N GLY A 280 -19.59 -16.56 11.84
CA GLY A 280 -19.80 -16.26 10.42
C GLY A 280 -19.58 -17.45 9.49
N ALA A 281 -19.19 -18.63 10.00
CA ALA A 281 -18.79 -19.79 9.21
C ALA A 281 -17.75 -19.44 8.11
N LEU A 282 -16.87 -18.48 8.42
CA LEU A 282 -15.91 -17.92 7.47
C LEU A 282 -14.70 -18.85 7.31
N PRO A 283 -14.00 -18.82 6.16
CA PRO A 283 -12.76 -19.56 5.99
C PRO A 283 -11.68 -19.06 6.97
N PRO A 284 -10.71 -19.92 7.34
CA PRO A 284 -9.67 -19.58 8.31
C PRO A 284 -8.67 -18.53 7.82
N ALA A 285 -8.65 -18.25 6.51
CA ALA A 285 -7.82 -17.24 5.89
C ALA A 285 -8.52 -16.70 4.62
N PRO A 286 -8.11 -15.54 4.09
CA PRO A 286 -8.50 -15.12 2.75
C PRO A 286 -8.03 -16.17 1.75
N LEU A 287 -8.97 -16.80 1.06
CA LEU A 287 -8.70 -17.80 0.04
C LEU A 287 -9.19 -17.27 -1.31
N LEU A 288 -8.42 -17.55 -2.35
CA LEU A 288 -8.85 -17.28 -3.71
C LEU A 288 -9.97 -18.27 -4.05
N THR A 289 -11.20 -17.80 -4.23
CA THR A 289 -12.33 -18.64 -4.59
C THR A 289 -12.94 -18.19 -5.92
N ALA A 290 -13.34 -19.16 -6.76
CA ALA A 290 -14.00 -18.87 -8.02
C ALA A 290 -15.41 -18.30 -7.81
N GLU A 291 -16.07 -18.71 -6.73
CA GLU A 291 -17.37 -18.18 -6.31
C GLU A 291 -17.20 -17.38 -5.01
N PRO A 292 -17.86 -16.21 -4.88
CA PRO A 292 -17.87 -15.48 -3.63
C PRO A 292 -18.56 -16.32 -2.55
N VAL A 293 -17.82 -16.66 -1.49
CA VAL A 293 -18.40 -17.31 -0.32
C VAL A 293 -19.36 -16.30 0.34
N PRO A 294 -20.62 -16.68 0.64
CA PRO A 294 -21.62 -15.78 1.20
C PRO A 294 -21.24 -15.19 2.57
#